data_AF-A0A7X1GUR4-F1
#
_entry.id   AF-A0A7X1GUR4-F1
#
_cell.length_a   1.000
_cell.length_b   1.000
_cell.length_c   1.000
_cell.angle_alpha   90.00
_cell.angle_beta   90.00
_cell.angle_gamma   90.00
#
_symmetry.space_group_name_H-M   'P 1'
#
loop_
_entity.id
_entity.type
_entity.pdbx_description
1 polymer ?
#
loop_
_entity_poly.entity_id
_entity_poly.type
_entity_poly.pdbx_seq_one_letter_code
_entity_poly.pdbx_strand_id
1 'polypeptide(L)'
;MPVEERRAVIKDNLLIQLKIDRKELDSHDLDKVLKKAYRQQAKRHHPDRGGKPDAFRRLQKAYETLMEWAENPSFTRRRGFPDKWFYDGETNRWVQPVPVSRARNGR
;
A
#
# COMPACT_ATOMS: atom_id res chain seq x y z
N MET A 1 -18.59 16.97 6.94
CA MET A 1 -18.28 15.80 7.79
C MET A 1 -16.78 15.57 7.77
N PRO A 2 -16.12 15.17 8.88
CA PRO A 2 -14.71 14.81 8.87
C PRO A 2 -14.49 13.61 7.93
N VAL A 3 -13.42 13.64 7.15
CA VAL A 3 -13.05 12.53 6.26
C VAL A 3 -12.03 11.68 6.99
N GLU A 4 -12.25 10.36 6.98
CA GLU A 4 -11.31 9.38 7.51
C GLU A 4 -10.66 8.65 6.34
N GLU A 5 -9.36 8.91 6.15
CA GLU A 5 -8.55 8.12 5.22
C GLU A 5 -7.77 7.08 6.01
N ARG A 6 -8.01 5.81 5.70
CA ARG A 6 -7.19 4.69 6.18
C ARG A 6 -6.18 4.37 5.08
N ARG A 7 -4.89 4.46 5.40
CA ARG A 7 -3.81 4.15 4.46
C ARG A 7 -2.95 3.04 5.03
N ALA A 8 -2.78 1.95 4.29
CA ALA A 8 -1.88 0.86 4.65
C ALA A 8 -0.44 1.39 4.81
N VAL A 9 0.23 1.04 5.90
CA VAL A 9 1.62 1.43 6.16
C VAL A 9 2.55 0.45 5.47
N ILE A 10 2.63 0.56 4.14
CA ILE A 10 3.47 -0.30 3.31
C ILE A 10 4.36 0.58 2.43
N LYS A 11 5.61 0.15 2.20
CA LYS A 11 6.50 0.82 1.25
C LYS A 11 6.03 0.59 -0.18
N ASP A 12 5.85 1.66 -0.95
CA ASP A 12 5.35 1.60 -2.33
C ASP A 12 6.21 0.73 -3.26
N ASN A 13 7.51 0.63 -2.99
CA ASN A 13 8.41 -0.21 -3.77
C ASN A 13 8.06 -1.70 -3.71
N LEU A 14 7.46 -2.18 -2.62
CA LEU A 14 7.06 -3.59 -2.47
C LEU A 14 5.85 -3.89 -3.35
N LEU A 15 4.87 -2.97 -3.35
CA LEU A 15 3.68 -3.06 -4.21
C LEU A 15 4.07 -3.03 -5.69
N ILE A 16 5.01 -2.16 -6.07
CA ILE A 16 5.54 -2.09 -7.44
C ILE A 16 6.24 -3.39 -7.85
N GLN A 17 7.03 -4.00 -6.96
CA GLN A 17 7.75 -5.26 -7.26
C GLN A 17 6.80 -6.44 -7.49
N LEU A 18 5.74 -6.54 -6.70
CA LEU A 18 4.72 -7.59 -6.87
C LEU A 18 3.64 -7.21 -7.90
N LYS A 19 3.59 -5.95 -8.33
CA LYS A 19 2.55 -5.38 -9.19
C LYS A 19 1.15 -5.56 -8.59
N ILE A 20 1.03 -5.24 -7.31
CA ILE A 20 -0.23 -5.28 -6.56
C ILE A 20 -0.70 -3.85 -6.37
N ASP A 21 -2.00 -3.62 -6.59
CA ASP A 21 -2.62 -2.32 -6.34
C ASP A 21 -2.96 -2.16 -4.86
N ARG A 22 -2.91 -0.92 -4.37
CA ARG A 22 -3.28 -0.61 -2.98
C ARG A 22 -4.71 -1.05 -2.62
N LYS A 23 -5.62 -1.08 -3.59
CA LYS A 23 -7.01 -1.54 -3.40
C LYS A 23 -7.11 -3.02 -3.05
N GLU A 24 -6.14 -3.82 -3.50
CA GLU A 24 -6.13 -5.26 -3.22
C GLU A 24 -5.68 -5.56 -1.78
N LEU A 25 -5.01 -4.61 -1.10
CA LEU A 25 -4.62 -4.73 0.31
C LEU A 25 -5.80 -4.76 1.26
N ASP A 26 -6.93 -4.14 0.89
CA ASP A 26 -8.15 -4.14 1.68
C ASP A 26 -9.02 -5.39 1.41
N SER A 27 -8.60 -6.26 0.50
CA SER A 27 -9.34 -7.47 0.14
C SER A 27 -9.24 -8.53 1.22
N HIS A 28 -10.34 -9.26 1.46
CA HIS A 28 -10.37 -10.42 2.35
C HIS A 28 -9.46 -11.56 1.86
N ASP A 29 -9.20 -11.64 0.55
CA ASP A 29 -8.37 -12.68 -0.08
C ASP A 29 -6.92 -12.23 -0.34
N LEU A 30 -6.40 -11.26 0.43
CA LEU A 30 -5.06 -10.69 0.21
C LEU A 30 -3.94 -11.75 0.12
N ASP A 31 -3.97 -12.78 0.98
CA ASP A 31 -3.00 -13.89 0.94
C ASP A 31 -2.96 -14.60 -0.43
N LYS A 32 -4.13 -14.85 -1.03
CA LYS A 32 -4.24 -15.49 -2.35
C LYS A 32 -3.71 -14.56 -3.45
N VAL A 33 -4.00 -13.26 -3.34
CA VAL A 33 -3.50 -12.24 -4.27
C VAL A 33 -1.97 -12.16 -4.22
N LEU A 34 -1.40 -12.07 -3.02
CA LEU A 34 0.05 -12.04 -2.79
C LEU A 34 0.74 -13.27 -3.37
N LYS A 35 0.24 -14.47 -3.06
CA LYS A 35 0.77 -15.73 -3.58
C LYS A 35 0.69 -15.80 -5.11
N LYS A 36 -0.43 -15.37 -5.70
CA LYS A 36 -0.62 -15.34 -7.15
C LYS A 36 0.36 -14.38 -7.83
N ALA A 37 0.45 -13.15 -7.33
CA ALA A 37 1.35 -12.13 -7.85
C ALA A 37 2.82 -12.57 -7.77
N TYR A 38 3.23 -13.10 -6.62
CA TYR A 38 4.59 -13.64 -6.43
C TYR A 38 4.90 -14.76 -7.43
N ARG A 39 4.01 -15.76 -7.58
CA ARG A 39 4.21 -16.86 -8.54
C ARG A 39 4.34 -16.36 -9.98
N GLN A 40 3.58 -15.32 -10.36
CA GLN A 40 3.69 -14.72 -11.70
C GLN A 40 5.03 -14.03 -11.90
N GLN A 41 5.49 -13.24 -10.93
CA GLN A 41 6.77 -12.53 -11.04
C GLN A 41 7.97 -13.47 -10.96
N ALA A 42 7.91 -14.47 -10.08
CA ALA A 42 8.94 -15.50 -9.93
C ALA A 42 9.14 -16.25 -11.25
N LYS A 43 8.04 -16.62 -11.95
CA LYS A 43 8.12 -17.26 -13.28
C LYS A 43 8.80 -16.39 -14.35
N ARG A 44 8.64 -15.07 -14.28
CA ARG A 44 9.21 -14.10 -15.25
C ARG A 44 10.67 -13.79 -14.98
N HIS A 45 11.05 -13.68 -13.71
CA HIS A 45 12.38 -13.25 -13.28
C HIS A 45 13.25 -14.40 -12.77
N HIS A 46 12.85 -15.66 -13.00
CA HIS A 46 13.58 -16.82 -12.52
C HIS A 46 15.00 -16.86 -13.10
N PRO A 47 16.04 -17.11 -12.29
CA PRO A 47 17.42 -17.18 -12.77
C PRO A 47 17.62 -18.22 -13.88
N ASP A 48 16.95 -19.38 -13.79
CA ASP A 48 17.01 -20.43 -14.82
C ASP A 48 16.50 -19.98 -16.20
N ARG A 49 15.73 -18.88 -16.28
CA ARG A 49 15.24 -18.30 -17.53
C ARG A 49 16.04 -17.05 -17.96
N GLY A 50 17.24 -16.87 -17.41
CA GLY A 50 18.08 -15.69 -17.66
C GLY A 50 17.74 -14.47 -16.79
N GLY A 51 16.98 -14.68 -15.71
CA GLY A 51 16.72 -13.64 -14.71
C GLY A 51 17.94 -13.30 -13.87
N LYS A 52 18.00 -12.07 -13.35
CA LYS A 52 19.06 -11.66 -12.42
C LYS A 52 18.78 -12.21 -11.01
N PRO A 53 19.69 -12.97 -10.38
CA PRO A 53 19.51 -13.47 -9.02
C PRO A 53 19.19 -12.37 -8.00
N ASP A 54 19.79 -11.18 -8.16
CA ASP A 54 19.54 -10.03 -7.29
C ASP A 54 18.10 -9.52 -7.36
N ALA A 55 17.51 -9.52 -8.55
CA ALA A 55 16.12 -9.10 -8.74
C ALA A 55 15.17 -10.11 -8.09
N PHE A 56 15.47 -11.40 -8.20
CA PHE A 56 14.71 -12.46 -7.56
C PHE A 56 14.78 -12.35 -6.02
N ARG A 57 15.96 -12.09 -5.46
CA ARG A 57 16.12 -11.86 -4.01
C ARG A 57 15.30 -10.68 -3.51
N ARG A 58 15.24 -9.58 -4.27
CA ARG A 58 14.40 -8.42 -3.93
C ARG A 58 12.91 -8.76 -3.97
N LEU A 59 12.47 -9.46 -5.02
CA LEU A 59 11.09 -9.93 -5.16
C LEU A 59 10.69 -10.83 -3.98
N GLN A 60 11.55 -11.78 -3.62
CA GLN A 60 11.33 -12.68 -2.49
C GLN A 60 11.16 -11.89 -1.19
N LYS A 61 12.10 -10.99 -0.90
CA LYS A 61 12.05 -10.15 0.31
C LYS A 61 10.79 -9.30 0.35
N ALA A 62 10.35 -8.76 -0.79
CA ALA A 62 9.12 -7.99 -0.85
C ALA A 62 7.88 -8.83 -0.56
N TYR A 63 7.82 -10.06 -1.07
CA TYR A 63 6.74 -10.98 -0.79
C TYR A 63 6.67 -11.35 0.70
N GLU A 64 7.81 -11.68 1.31
CA GLU A 64 7.89 -11.98 2.75
C GLU A 64 7.41 -10.80 3.61
N THR A 65 7.88 -9.60 3.32
CA THR A 65 7.46 -8.39 4.05
C THR A 65 5.96 -8.11 3.89
N LEU A 66 5.38 -8.34 2.71
CA LEU A 66 3.94 -8.15 2.50
C LEU A 66 3.11 -9.24 3.19
N MET A 67 3.61 -10.48 3.27
CA MET A 67 2.93 -11.53 4.02
C MET A 67 2.92 -11.25 5.53
N GLU A 68 4.06 -10.84 6.09
CA GLU A 68 4.13 -10.42 7.49
C GLU A 68 3.18 -9.25 7.78
N TRP A 69 3.10 -8.28 6.87
CA TRP A 69 2.12 -7.20 6.95
C TRP A 69 0.67 -7.71 6.82
N ALA A 70 0.39 -8.67 5.96
CA ALA A 70 -0.96 -9.21 5.78
C ALA A 70 -1.45 -9.98 7.01
N GLU A 71 -0.56 -10.61 7.77
CA GLU A 71 -0.87 -11.24 9.06
C GLU A 71 -1.18 -10.20 10.14
N ASN A 72 -0.44 -9.09 10.17
CA ASN A 72 -0.61 -8.00 11.12
C ASN A 72 -0.74 -6.64 10.42
N PRO A 73 -1.90 -6.36 9.78
CA PRO A 73 -2.04 -5.21 8.90
C PRO A 73 -2.09 -3.91 9.70
N SER A 74 -1.10 -3.06 9.46
CA SER A 74 -0.99 -1.73 10.07
C SER A 74 -1.50 -0.65 9.11
N PHE A 75 -2.38 0.21 9.62
CA PHE A 75 -2.96 1.32 8.87
C PHE A 75 -2.73 2.64 9.61
N THR A 76 -2.25 3.65 8.88
CA THR A 76 -2.28 5.03 9.36
C THR A 76 -3.67 5.60 9.10
N ARG A 77 -4.33 6.06 10.15
CA ARG A 77 -5.59 6.80 10.05
C ARG A 77 -5.25 8.28 9.99
N ARG A 78 -5.64 8.95 8.91
CA ARG A 78 -5.68 10.42 8.86
C ARG A 78 -7.14 10.84 8.96
N ARG A 79 -7.48 11.54 10.04
CA ARG A 79 -8.75 12.20 10.24
C ARG A 79 -8.54 13.70 10.07
N GLY A 80 -9.38 14.35 9.28
CA GLY A 80 -9.27 15.79 9.08
C GLY A 80 -10.47 16.38 8.35
N PHE A 81 -10.57 17.69 8.38
CA PHE A 81 -11.53 18.42 7.54
C PHE A 81 -10.88 18.76 6.18
N PRO A 82 -11.66 18.72 5.09
CA PRO A 82 -11.18 19.06 3.74
C PRO A 82 -10.55 20.45 3.61
N ASP A 83 -11.07 21.39 4.38
CA ASP A 83 -11.04 22.83 4.10
C ASP A 83 -10.40 23.65 5.23
N LYS A 84 -10.18 23.05 6.40
CA LYS A 84 -9.68 23.75 7.58
C LYS A 84 -8.68 22.94 8.38
N TRP A 85 -7.74 23.66 8.98
CA TRP A 85 -6.87 23.13 10.02
C TRP A 85 -7.72 22.65 11.20
N PHE A 86 -7.38 21.49 11.72
CA PHE A 86 -8.08 20.86 12.84
C PHE A 86 -7.09 20.64 13.97
N TYR A 87 -7.40 21.17 15.16
CA TYR A 87 -6.63 20.84 16.35
C TYR A 87 -7.06 19.47 16.86
N ASP A 88 -6.13 18.53 16.86
CA ASP A 88 -6.33 17.20 17.43
C ASP A 88 -5.86 17.20 18.89
N GLY A 89 -6.82 17.09 19.82
CA GLY A 89 -6.57 17.05 21.25
C GLY A 89 -5.91 15.75 21.73
N GLU A 90 -6.01 14.65 20.98
CA GLU A 90 -5.34 13.39 21.35
C GLU A 90 -3.84 13.48 21.09
N THR A 91 -3.44 14.16 20.01
CA THR A 91 -2.03 14.29 19.61
C THR A 91 -1.41 15.63 19.95
N ASN A 92 -2.19 16.58 20.51
CA ASN A 92 -1.82 17.97 20.78
C ASN A 92 -1.16 18.66 19.57
N ARG A 93 -1.71 18.43 18.37
CA ARG A 93 -1.15 18.92 17.11
C ARG A 93 -2.22 19.52 16.23
N TRP A 94 -1.84 20.57 15.50
CA TRP A 94 -2.62 21.07 14.37
C TRP A 94 -2.45 20.14 13.17
N VAL A 95 -3.55 19.54 12.73
CA VAL A 95 -3.62 18.65 11.58
C VAL A 95 -3.99 19.48 10.35
N GLN A 96 -3.17 19.36 9.31
CA GLN A 96 -3.36 20.04 8.04
C GLN A 96 -4.65 19.56 7.35
N PRO A 97 -5.41 20.46 6.69
CA PRO A 97 -6.56 20.07 5.88
C PRO A 97 -6.15 19.06 4.79
N VAL A 98 -6.97 18.03 4.61
CA VAL A 98 -6.74 17.02 3.56
C VAL A 98 -7.39 17.55 2.29
N PRO A 99 -6.61 17.99 1.27
CA PRO A 99 -7.21 18.47 0.04
C PRO A 99 -8.00 17.32 -0.58
N VAL A 100 -9.32 17.46 -0.62
CA VAL A 100 -10.17 16.56 -1.42
C VAL A 100 -9.64 16.70 -2.82
N SER A 101 -9.09 15.62 -3.37
CA SER A 101 -8.65 15.59 -4.76
C SER A 101 -9.86 15.99 -5.59
N ARG A 102 -9.85 17.25 -6.05
CA ARG A 102 -10.91 17.85 -6.83
C ARG A 102 -10.99 17.00 -8.09
N ALA A 103 -11.95 16.07 -8.15
CA ALA A 103 -12.26 15.37 -9.37
C ALA A 103 -12.41 16.44 -10.44
N ARG A 104 -11.57 16.37 -11.48
CA ARG A 104 -11.65 17.24 -12.66
C ARG A 104 -13.01 16.98 -13.30
N ASN A 105 -14.07 17.63 -12.84
CA ASN A 105 -15.23 17.82 -13.67
C ASN A 105 -14.86 18.93 -14.66
N GLY A 106 -14.74 18.48 -15.91
CA GLY A 106 -14.52 19.35 -17.06
C GLY A 106 -15.64 20.38 -17.19
N ARG A 107 -15.21 21.51 -17.75
CA ARG A 107 -15.95 22.60 -18.39
C ARG A 107 -17.44 22.39 -18.60
#